data_AF-A0A376TML5-F1
#
_entry.id   AF-A0A376TML5-F1
#
_cell.length_a   1.000
_cell.length_b   1.000
_cell.length_c   1.000
_cell.angle_alpha   90.00
_cell.angle_beta   90.00
_cell.angle_gamma   90.00
#
_symmetry.space_group_name_H-M   'P 1'
#
loop_
_entity.id
_entity.type
_entity.pdbx_description
1 polymer ?
#
loop_
_entity_poly.entity_id
_entity_poly.type
_entity_poly.pdbx_seq_one_letter_code
_entity_poly.pdbx_strand_id
1 'polypeptide(L)' 'MVRDAEANAEADRKFEELVQARNQGDHLLHSTRKQVEEAGDKLPADDKTAIESALTALENCSER' A
#
# COMPACT_ATOMS: atom_id res chain seq x y z
N MET A 1 25.67 -16.57 -19.82
CA MET A 1 24.48 -16.79 -20.67
C MET A 1 23.29 -17.36 -19.88
N VAL A 2 23.32 -18.59 -19.34
CA VAL A 2 22.19 -19.14 -18.55
C VAL A 2 22.01 -18.44 -17.19
N ARG A 3 23.11 -18.25 -16.44
CA ARG A 3 23.09 -17.58 -15.13
C ARG A 3 22.64 -16.12 -15.20
N ASP A 4 22.96 -15.43 -16.30
CA ASP A 4 22.53 -14.05 -16.51
C ASP A 4 21.03 -13.97 -16.78
N ALA A 5 20.47 -14.94 -17.53
CA ALA A 5 19.04 -15.03 -17.76
C ALA A 5 18.25 -15.33 -16.46
N GLU A 6 18.77 -16.21 -15.62
CA GLU A 6 18.19 -16.51 -14.30
C GLU A 6 18.20 -15.29 -13.36
N ALA A 7 19.30 -14.54 -13.35
CA ALA A 7 19.41 -13.32 -12.55
C ALA A 7 18.43 -12.22 -13.00
N ASN A 8 18.26 -12.05 -14.31
CA ASN A 8 17.26 -11.10 -14.84
C ASN A 8 15.83 -11.55 -14.51
N ALA A 9 15.51 -12.85 -14.67
CA ALA A 9 14.19 -13.37 -14.31
C ALA A 9 13.88 -13.23 -12.82
N GLU A 10 14.86 -13.28 -11.93
CA GLU A 10 14.67 -13.00 -10.50
C GLU A 10 14.51 -11.49 -10.23
N ALA A 11 15.26 -10.63 -10.93
CA ALA A 11 15.12 -9.18 -10.82
C ALA A 11 13.74 -8.70 -11.29
N ASP A 12 13.25 -9.22 -12.42
CA ASP A 12 11.94 -8.88 -12.97
C ASP A 12 10.82 -9.30 -12.02
N ARG A 13 10.90 -10.52 -11.46
CA ARG A 13 9.93 -11.00 -10.44
C ARG A 13 9.87 -10.10 -9.22
N LYS A 14 11.04 -9.71 -8.67
CA LYS A 14 11.10 -8.78 -7.53
C LYS A 14 10.51 -7.42 -7.87
N PHE A 15 10.71 -6.94 -9.10
CA PHE A 15 10.15 -5.68 -9.55
C PHE A 15 8.62 -5.75 -9.68
N GLU A 16 8.10 -6.83 -10.28
CA GLU A 16 6.66 -7.09 -10.37
C GLU A 16 6.02 -7.19 -8.98
N GLU A 17 6.64 -7.92 -8.04
CA GLU A 17 6.16 -8.03 -6.66
C GLU A 17 6.09 -6.66 -5.96
N LEU A 18 7.10 -5.82 -6.16
CA LEU A 18 7.14 -4.47 -5.59
C LEU A 18 6.03 -3.59 -6.16
N VAL A 19 5.84 -3.62 -7.49
CA VAL A 19 4.75 -2.89 -8.16
C VAL A 19 3.39 -3.40 -7.70
N GLN A 20 3.21 -4.71 -7.59
CA GLN A 20 1.98 -5.32 -7.11
C GLN A 20 1.68 -4.93 -5.66
N ALA A 21 2.69 -4.92 -4.79
CA ALA A 21 2.54 -4.49 -3.40
C ALA A 21 2.16 -3.01 -3.30
N ARG A 22 2.77 -2.13 -4.11
CA ARG A 22 2.38 -0.70 -4.20
C ARG A 22 0.92 -0.54 -4.65
N ASN A 23 0.52 -1.21 -5.72
CA ASN A 23 -0.85 -1.16 -6.22
C ASN A 23 -1.88 -1.66 -5.19
N GLN A 24 -1.54 -2.73 -4.45
CA GLN A 24 -2.37 -3.24 -3.36
C GLN A 24 -2.47 -2.22 -2.21
N GLY A 25 -1.36 -1.59 -1.84
CA GLY A 25 -1.31 -0.52 -0.83
C GLY A 25 -2.19 0.66 -1.21
N ASP A 26 -2.07 1.16 -2.44
CA ASP A 26 -2.88 2.28 -2.94
C ASP A 26 -4.37 1.95 -2.98
N HIS A 27 -4.73 0.74 -3.41
CA HIS A 27 -6.12 0.30 -3.40
C HIS A 27 -6.67 0.22 -1.97
N LEU A 28 -5.87 -0.24 -1.01
CA LEU A 28 -6.24 -0.30 0.39
C LEU A 28 -6.40 1.11 0.98
N LEU A 29 -5.47 2.02 0.68
CA LEU A 29 -5.52 3.43 1.07
C LEU A 29 -6.83 4.06 0.62
N HIS A 30 -7.15 3.94 -0.66
CA HIS A 30 -8.34 4.53 -1.23
C HIS A 30 -9.63 3.96 -0.61
N SER A 31 -9.72 2.63 -0.50
CA SER A 31 -10.89 1.96 0.08
C SER A 31 -11.10 2.34 1.55
N THR A 32 -10.02 2.40 2.34
CA THR A 32 -10.10 2.69 3.77
C THR A 32 -10.43 4.17 4.01
N ARG A 33 -9.85 5.09 3.22
CA ARG A 33 -10.17 6.52 3.28
C ARG A 33 -11.65 6.78 3.01
N LYS A 34 -12.21 6.09 2.00
CA LYS A 34 -13.65 6.12 1.72
C LYS A 34 -14.48 5.54 2.87
N GLN A 35 -14.05 4.43 3.46
CA GLN A 35 -14.74 3.81 4.59
C GLN A 35 -14.77 4.72 5.83
N VAL A 36 -13.69 5.47 6.09
CA VAL A 36 -13.64 6.49 7.16
C VAL A 36 -14.58 7.65 6.86
N GLU A 37 -14.64 8.11 5.62
CA GLU A 37 -15.58 9.16 5.19
C GLU A 37 -17.05 8.70 5.35
N GLU A 38 -17.37 7.48 4.92
CA GLU A 38 -18.70 6.88 5.08
C GLU A 38 -19.07 6.63 6.56
N ALA A 39 -18.09 6.29 7.40
CA ALA A 39 -18.28 6.14 8.84
C ALA A 39 -18.54 7.50 9.52
N GLY A 40 -17.95 8.58 9.01
CA GLY A 40 -18.21 9.96 9.44
C GLY A 40 -18.16 10.12 10.96
N ASP A 41 -19.23 10.68 11.53
CA ASP A 41 -19.38 10.94 12.97
C ASP A 41 -19.69 9.69 13.81
N LYS A 42 -19.92 8.53 13.19
CA LYS A 42 -20.11 7.26 13.92
C LYS A 42 -18.79 6.65 14.37
N LEU A 43 -17.67 7.14 13.83
CA LEU A 43 -16.35 6.67 14.19
C LEU A 43 -15.79 7.50 15.36
N PRO A 44 -15.35 6.88 16.46
CA PRO A 44 -14.68 7.58 17.55
C PRO A 44 -13.47 8.37 17.05
N ALA A 45 -13.23 9.55 17.61
CA ALA A 45 -12.13 10.42 17.19
C ALA A 45 -10.75 9.76 17.33
N ASP A 46 -10.57 8.95 18.39
CA ASP A 46 -9.34 8.19 18.62
C ASP A 46 -9.11 7.13 17.52
N ASP A 47 -10.14 6.38 17.15
CA ASP A 47 -10.08 5.38 16.08
C ASP A 47 -9.83 6.04 14.72
N LYS A 48 -10.51 7.16 14.44
CA LYS A 48 -10.29 7.94 13.22
C LYS A 48 -8.84 8.38 13.10
N THR A 49 -8.28 8.93 14.18
CA THR A 49 -6.88 9.40 14.23
C THR A 49 -5.89 8.26 14.05
N ALA A 50 -6.15 7.10 14.65
CA ALA A 50 -5.34 5.91 14.48
C ALA A 50 -5.35 5.40 13.02
N ILE A 51 -6.52 5.39 12.38
CA ILE A 51 -6.66 4.99 10.98
C ILE A 51 -5.95 5.98 10.06
N GLU A 52 -6.18 7.29 10.22
CA GLU A 52 -5.50 8.31 9.41
C GLU A 52 -3.98 8.22 9.54
N SER A 53 -3.45 7.99 10.75
CA SER A 53 -2.02 7.79 10.97
C SER A 53 -1.48 6.56 10.24
N ALA A 54 -2.21 5.45 10.25
CA ALA A 54 -1.84 4.23 9.52
C ALA A 54 -1.89 4.43 8.00
N LEU A 55 -2.87 5.19 7.48
CA LEU A 55 -2.95 5.55 6.07
C LEU A 55 -1.76 6.41 5.65
N THR A 56 -1.42 7.43 6.42
CA THR A 56 -0.24 8.26 6.14
C THR A 56 1.05 7.45 6.19
N ALA A 57 1.20 6.50 7.11
CA ALA A 57 2.36 5.62 7.16
C ALA A 57 2.47 4.71 5.92
N LEU A 58 1.35 4.18 5.44
CA LEU A 58 1.30 3.36 4.22
C LEU A 58 1.62 4.17 2.96
N GLU A 59 1.10 5.40 2.86
CA GLU A 59 1.36 6.34 1.75
C GLU A 59 2.85 6.76 1.70
N ASN A 60 3.44 7.08 2.85
CA ASN A 60 4.89 7.37 2.92
C ASN A 60 5.76 6.17 2.56
N CYS A 61 5.26 4.94 2.78
CA CYS A 61 5.99 3.73 2.44
C CYS A 61 5.85 3.37 0.95
N SER A 62 4.76 3.78 0.28
CA SER A 62 4.57 3.57 -1.16
C SER A 62 5.29 4.62 -2.02
N GLU A 63 5.50 5.84 -1.52
CA GLU A 63 6.23 6.92 -2.21
C GLU A 63 7.77 6.77 -2.21
N ARG A 64 8.35 5.90 -1.37
CA ARG A 64 9.78 5.57 -1.37
C ARG A 64 10.09 4.37 -2.23
#